data_AF-A0A7R8ZHH3-F1
#
_entry.id   AF-A0A7R8ZHH3-F1
#
_cell.length_a   1.000
_cell.length_b   1.000
_cell.length_c   1.000
_cell.angle_alpha   90.00
_cell.angle_beta   90.00
_cell.angle_gamma   90.00
#
_symmetry.space_group_name_H-M   'P 1'
#
loop_
_entity.id
_entity.type
_entity.pdbx_description
1 polymer ?
#
loop_
_entity_poly.entity_id
_entity_poly.type
_entity_poly.pdbx_seq_one_letter_code
_entity_poly.pdbx_strand_id
1 'polypeptide(L)'
;TLELRPVISQQLPEYVLRPQVCQKDLFGSLAEEKEVVKIARNVQEARSTKSFHTFSLLAQFISDSCLTDLLLPLKQILTSSFSHKTISRVSECLRHVVMGLTDNTFVSVESLLIFTYGVTSDSIPELTSTIKKQELTPTQREKLSRRQVDTFIIPAAPRTRYGAITATAKVSTNTNAHILVEFGLRLFHTLLKKERLRSGDYRGFVDPLVPMITNCLNAPQVKLATLCIQCLSWVLKMDLPSIRANVDSISSSLFALLHKYAVAGLSKGDNFSLVVATFKAVTVLVRDVKSHNISEDQLKTLLLYAEQDIHDHSRQATAFSLLKAILSRKLVVPEMGEVMNKVAVLSVTSELGHVRMQARQVFHQFLMDYPLGKKLTKHLGFLMSQLNYELKPGRESVLETIHTIVTTFPLVNL
;
A
#
# COMPACT_ATOMS: atom_id res chain seq x y z
N THR A 1 -11.98 -1.81 -37.84
CA THR A 1 -12.35 -3.18 -38.26
C THR A 1 -13.31 -3.74 -37.24
N LEU A 2 -14.60 -3.66 -37.58
CA LEU A 2 -15.75 -3.66 -36.68
C LEU A 2 -16.47 -5.02 -36.64
N GLU A 3 -15.79 -6.11 -37.00
CA GLU A 3 -16.41 -7.44 -37.20
C GLU A 3 -15.82 -8.54 -36.29
N LEU A 4 -15.60 -8.24 -35.02
CA LEU A 4 -15.34 -9.29 -34.00
C LEU A 4 -16.34 -9.23 -32.83
N ARG A 5 -17.36 -8.36 -32.92
CA ARG A 5 -18.27 -8.03 -31.82
C ARG A 5 -19.39 -9.04 -31.51
N PRO A 6 -19.79 -10.00 -32.36
CA PRO A 6 -20.82 -10.98 -31.95
C PRO A 6 -20.37 -12.44 -31.93
N VAL A 7 -19.11 -12.79 -32.26
CA VAL A 7 -18.69 -14.20 -32.38
C VAL A 7 -18.06 -14.76 -31.10
N ILE A 8 -17.50 -13.90 -30.24
CA ILE A 8 -16.90 -14.33 -28.96
C ILE A 8 -17.98 -14.69 -27.93
N SER A 9 -19.24 -14.25 -28.12
CA SER A 9 -20.33 -14.48 -27.17
C SER A 9 -21.12 -15.79 -27.37
N GLN A 10 -20.87 -16.58 -28.41
CA GLN A 10 -21.72 -17.75 -28.71
C GLN A 10 -21.03 -19.10 -28.91
N GLN A 11 -19.70 -19.20 -28.93
CA GLN A 11 -19.01 -20.49 -29.15
C GLN A 11 -17.71 -20.68 -28.37
N LEU A 12 -17.70 -20.37 -27.08
CA LEU A 12 -16.78 -21.06 -26.16
C LEU A 12 -17.63 -22.07 -25.38
N PRO A 13 -17.43 -23.38 -25.58
CA PRO A 13 -18.14 -24.38 -24.79
C PRO A 13 -17.90 -24.08 -23.30
N GLU A 14 -18.97 -24.08 -22.51
CA GLU A 14 -19.03 -23.87 -21.04
C GLU A 14 -18.10 -24.80 -20.22
N TYR A 15 -17.26 -25.58 -20.88
CA TYR A 15 -16.36 -26.58 -20.33
C TYR A 15 -14.89 -26.13 -20.17
N VAL A 16 -14.45 -25.02 -20.77
CA VAL A 16 -12.99 -24.81 -20.92
C VAL A 16 -12.33 -24.00 -19.80
N LEU A 17 -13.06 -23.31 -18.92
CA LEU A 17 -12.43 -22.46 -17.90
C LEU A 17 -13.16 -22.52 -16.55
N ARG A 18 -13.36 -23.71 -15.98
CA ARG A 18 -13.79 -23.77 -14.58
C ARG A 18 -12.64 -23.33 -13.67
N PRO A 19 -12.82 -22.31 -12.81
CA PRO A 19 -11.89 -22.01 -11.71
C PRO A 19 -11.59 -23.25 -10.87
N GLN A 20 -12.51 -24.22 -10.84
CA GLN A 20 -12.41 -25.50 -10.13
C GLN A 20 -11.18 -26.34 -10.49
N VAL A 21 -10.72 -26.34 -11.75
CA VAL A 21 -9.54 -27.13 -12.14
C VAL A 21 -8.26 -26.47 -11.62
N CYS A 22 -8.15 -25.15 -11.80
CA CYS A 22 -7.04 -24.37 -11.25
C CYS A 22 -7.05 -24.38 -9.71
N GLN A 23 -8.24 -24.42 -9.11
CA GLN A 23 -8.45 -24.53 -7.67
C GLN A 23 -7.98 -25.89 -7.13
N LYS A 24 -8.31 -27.00 -7.81
CA LYS A 24 -7.82 -28.34 -7.47
C LYS A 24 -6.31 -28.48 -7.65
N ASP A 25 -5.73 -27.82 -8.66
CA ASP A 25 -4.29 -27.81 -8.89
C ASP A 25 -3.50 -27.02 -7.83
N LEU A 26 -4.05 -25.90 -7.36
CA LEU A 26 -3.38 -25.03 -6.38
C LEU A 26 -3.64 -25.41 -4.92
N PHE A 27 -4.81 -25.99 -4.63
CA PHE A 27 -5.31 -26.19 -3.26
C PHE A 27 -5.83 -27.59 -2.96
N GLY A 28 -5.84 -28.50 -3.95
CA GLY A 28 -6.28 -29.88 -3.79
C GLY A 28 -5.13 -30.86 -3.57
N SER A 29 -5.43 -32.16 -3.65
CA SER A 29 -4.46 -33.25 -3.52
C SER A 29 -3.28 -33.14 -4.49
N LEU A 30 -3.51 -32.58 -5.68
CA LEU A 30 -2.47 -32.35 -6.69
C LEU A 30 -1.42 -31.32 -6.22
N ALA A 31 -1.80 -30.34 -5.41
CA ALA A 31 -0.86 -29.39 -4.82
C ALA A 31 0.04 -30.07 -3.78
N GLU A 32 -0.51 -31.01 -3.01
CA GLU A 32 0.24 -31.80 -2.02
C GLU A 32 1.21 -32.77 -2.72
N GLU A 33 0.78 -33.40 -3.81
CA GLU A 33 1.63 -34.27 -4.65
C GLU A 33 2.81 -33.51 -5.28
N LYS A 34 2.57 -32.28 -5.75
CA LYS A 34 3.62 -31.39 -6.28
C LYS A 34 4.64 -30.96 -5.22
N GLU A 35 4.28 -30.95 -3.94
CA GLU A 35 5.20 -30.65 -2.84
C GLU A 35 6.14 -31.82 -2.49
N VAL A 36 5.83 -33.04 -2.94
CA VAL A 36 6.69 -34.19 -2.72
C VAL A 36 7.93 -34.08 -3.61
N VAL A 37 9.09 -33.81 -3.00
CA VAL A 37 10.39 -33.61 -3.68
C VAL A 37 10.73 -34.75 -4.65
N LYS A 38 10.32 -35.99 -4.34
CA LYS A 38 10.51 -37.16 -5.22
C LYS A 38 9.71 -37.06 -6.53
N ILE A 39 8.51 -36.48 -6.49
CA ILE A 39 7.63 -36.29 -7.65
C ILE A 39 8.08 -35.08 -8.47
N ALA A 40 8.43 -33.96 -7.80
CA ALA A 40 8.98 -32.78 -8.46
C ALA A 40 10.32 -33.05 -9.18
N ARG A 41 11.12 -34.00 -8.69
CA ARG A 41 12.37 -34.39 -9.37
C ARG A 41 12.10 -35.15 -10.67
N ASN A 42 11.04 -35.94 -10.74
CA ASN A 42 10.79 -36.86 -11.86
C ASN A 42 9.95 -36.26 -12.99
N VAL A 43 9.08 -35.27 -12.70
CA VAL A 43 8.15 -34.73 -13.69
C VAL A 43 8.27 -33.21 -13.78
N GLN A 44 8.47 -32.69 -14.99
CA GLN A 44 8.59 -31.25 -15.25
C GLN A 44 7.28 -30.48 -14.97
N GLU A 45 6.13 -31.15 -15.10
CA GLU A 45 4.80 -30.61 -14.77
C GLU A 45 4.64 -30.30 -13.27
N ALA A 46 5.29 -31.07 -12.39
CA ALA A 46 5.29 -30.81 -10.96
C ALA A 46 6.23 -29.68 -10.55
N ARG A 47 7.18 -29.29 -11.43
CA ARG A 47 8.11 -28.17 -11.18
C ARG A 47 7.54 -26.81 -11.53
N SER A 48 6.49 -26.74 -12.36
CA SER A 48 5.94 -25.48 -12.87
C SER A 48 4.47 -25.33 -12.51
N THR A 49 4.16 -24.36 -11.65
CA THR A 49 2.79 -23.95 -11.35
C THR A 49 2.35 -22.82 -12.28
N LYS A 50 1.93 -23.18 -13.52
CA LYS A 50 1.40 -22.20 -14.49
C LYS A 50 -0.01 -21.71 -14.16
N SER A 51 -0.68 -22.36 -13.21
CA SER A 51 -2.07 -22.06 -12.81
C SER A 51 -2.26 -20.64 -12.32
N PHE A 52 -1.25 -20.01 -11.71
CA PHE A 52 -1.29 -18.58 -11.35
C PHE A 52 -1.41 -17.66 -12.57
N HIS A 53 -0.72 -17.98 -13.67
CA HIS A 53 -0.84 -17.24 -14.92
C HIS A 53 -2.19 -17.45 -15.58
N THR A 54 -2.76 -18.65 -15.48
CA THR A 54 -4.13 -18.92 -15.95
C THR A 54 -5.15 -18.03 -15.24
N PHE A 55 -5.01 -17.82 -13.93
CA PHE A 55 -5.85 -16.85 -13.19
C PHE A 55 -5.67 -15.40 -13.68
N SER A 56 -4.44 -15.00 -14.00
CA SER A 56 -4.18 -13.68 -14.58
C SER A 56 -4.85 -13.50 -15.95
N LEU A 57 -4.78 -14.54 -16.80
CA LEU A 57 -5.38 -14.52 -18.13
C LEU A 57 -6.91 -14.50 -18.04
N LEU A 58 -7.48 -15.30 -17.14
CA LEU A 58 -8.90 -15.29 -16.84
C LEU A 58 -9.40 -13.91 -16.42
N ALA A 59 -8.67 -13.27 -15.50
CA ALA A 59 -8.99 -11.94 -15.02
C ALA A 59 -8.91 -10.86 -16.13
N GLN A 60 -8.12 -11.07 -17.18
CA GLN A 60 -8.00 -10.14 -18.30
C GLN A 60 -9.21 -10.15 -19.25
N PHE A 61 -9.94 -11.27 -19.34
CA PHE A 61 -11.05 -11.47 -20.27
C PHE A 61 -12.41 -11.59 -19.58
N ILE A 62 -12.49 -11.35 -18.27
CA ILE A 62 -13.73 -11.50 -17.52
C ILE A 62 -14.70 -10.33 -17.77
N SER A 63 -15.99 -10.63 -17.83
CA SER A 63 -17.08 -9.64 -17.84
C SER A 63 -17.51 -9.24 -16.42
N ASP A 64 -18.25 -8.13 -16.31
CA ASP A 64 -18.71 -7.57 -15.02
C ASP A 64 -19.49 -8.60 -14.16
N SER A 65 -20.35 -9.40 -14.81
CA SER A 65 -21.21 -10.41 -14.16
C SER A 65 -20.44 -11.57 -13.51
N CYS A 66 -19.25 -11.91 -13.99
CA CYS A 66 -18.51 -13.10 -13.54
C CYS A 66 -17.40 -12.76 -12.54
N LEU A 67 -17.27 -11.48 -12.17
CA LEU A 67 -16.20 -11.00 -11.30
C LEU A 67 -16.35 -11.59 -9.88
N THR A 68 -17.58 -11.70 -9.38
CA THR A 68 -17.91 -12.35 -8.10
C THR A 68 -17.63 -13.85 -8.13
N ASP A 69 -17.92 -14.53 -9.23
CA ASP A 69 -17.69 -15.97 -9.42
C ASP A 69 -16.21 -16.35 -9.34
N LEU A 70 -15.30 -15.43 -9.70
CA LEU A 70 -13.86 -15.64 -9.58
C LEU A 70 -13.38 -15.56 -8.11
N LEU A 71 -13.97 -14.67 -7.32
CA LEU A 71 -13.54 -14.41 -5.94
C LEU A 71 -14.17 -15.39 -4.94
N LEU A 72 -15.39 -15.86 -5.18
CA LEU A 72 -16.13 -16.72 -4.26
C LEU A 72 -15.38 -18.02 -3.89
N PRO A 73 -14.76 -18.77 -4.84
CA PRO A 73 -14.00 -19.98 -4.52
C PRO A 73 -12.75 -19.70 -3.67
N LEU A 74 -12.07 -18.56 -3.93
CA LEU A 74 -10.90 -18.14 -3.17
C LEU A 74 -11.27 -17.77 -1.74
N LYS A 75 -12.42 -17.09 -1.55
CA LYS A 75 -12.97 -16.82 -0.22
C LYS A 75 -13.29 -18.12 0.53
N GLN A 76 -13.94 -19.09 -0.12
CA GLN A 76 -14.27 -20.38 0.51
C GLN A 76 -13.01 -21.10 1.00
N ILE A 77 -11.95 -21.14 0.19
CA ILE A 77 -10.65 -21.70 0.58
C ILE A 77 -10.08 -20.94 1.76
N LEU A 78 -10.18 -19.60 1.75
CA LEU A 78 -9.68 -18.76 2.82
C LEU A 78 -10.42 -18.98 4.15
N THR A 79 -11.71 -19.30 4.10
CA THR A 79 -12.50 -19.68 5.29
C THR A 79 -12.23 -21.10 5.77
N SER A 80 -11.86 -22.01 4.87
CA SER A 80 -11.65 -23.43 5.17
C SER A 80 -10.19 -23.80 5.49
N SER A 81 -9.22 -22.95 5.12
CA SER A 81 -7.79 -23.27 5.17
C SER A 81 -7.09 -22.61 6.34
N PHE A 82 -6.25 -23.38 7.04
CA PHE A 82 -5.49 -22.96 8.22
C PHE A 82 -3.97 -22.96 8.01
N SER A 83 -3.50 -23.43 6.85
CA SER A 83 -2.07 -23.47 6.53
C SER A 83 -1.58 -22.13 5.98
N HIS A 84 -0.51 -21.61 6.58
CA HIS A 84 0.16 -20.38 6.12
C HIS A 84 0.64 -20.49 4.67
N LYS A 85 1.03 -21.69 4.22
CA LYS A 85 1.43 -21.93 2.82
C LYS A 85 0.26 -21.72 1.86
N THR A 86 -0.90 -22.26 2.20
CA THR A 86 -2.13 -22.12 1.42
C THR A 86 -2.58 -20.66 1.36
N ILE A 87 -2.52 -19.96 2.49
CA ILE A 87 -2.81 -18.52 2.58
C ILE A 87 -1.86 -17.70 1.68
N SER A 88 -0.56 -18.00 1.70
CA SER A 88 0.42 -17.33 0.83
C SER A 88 0.12 -17.59 -0.66
N ARG A 89 -0.23 -18.83 -1.04
CA ARG A 89 -0.66 -19.17 -2.40
C ARG A 89 -1.94 -18.43 -2.81
N VAL A 90 -2.91 -18.28 -1.91
CA VAL A 90 -4.12 -17.48 -2.17
C VAL A 90 -3.75 -16.00 -2.39
N SER A 91 -2.88 -15.43 -1.56
CA SER A 91 -2.41 -14.04 -1.72
C SER A 91 -1.69 -13.82 -3.06
N GLU A 92 -0.88 -14.78 -3.50
CA GLU A 92 -0.20 -14.72 -4.80
C GLU A 92 -1.18 -14.86 -5.97
N CYS A 93 -2.16 -15.77 -5.85
CA CYS A 93 -3.24 -15.89 -6.83
C CYS A 93 -4.03 -14.58 -6.95
N LEU A 94 -4.43 -13.99 -5.82
CA LEU A 94 -5.12 -12.70 -5.78
C LEU A 94 -4.27 -11.58 -6.39
N ARG A 95 -2.95 -11.58 -6.18
CA ARG A 95 -2.03 -10.63 -6.81
C ARG A 95 -2.06 -10.73 -8.35
N HIS A 96 -2.04 -11.95 -8.88
CA HIS A 96 -2.17 -12.19 -10.32
C HIS A 96 -3.54 -11.81 -10.88
N VAL A 97 -4.61 -12.04 -10.11
CA VAL A 97 -5.96 -11.57 -10.47
C VAL A 97 -6.02 -10.05 -10.54
N VAL A 98 -5.43 -9.32 -9.58
CA VAL A 98 -5.37 -7.84 -9.63
C VAL A 98 -4.65 -7.38 -10.90
N MET A 99 -3.52 -8.00 -11.26
CA MET A 99 -2.78 -7.65 -12.48
C MET A 99 -3.65 -7.83 -13.73
N GLY A 100 -4.30 -9.00 -13.86
CA GLY A 100 -5.20 -9.28 -14.98
C GLY A 100 -6.41 -8.35 -15.05
N LEU A 101 -7.07 -8.07 -13.92
CA LEU A 101 -8.22 -7.14 -13.87
C LEU A 101 -7.82 -5.71 -14.27
N THR A 102 -6.58 -5.30 -13.98
CA THR A 102 -6.12 -3.95 -14.34
C THR A 102 -5.73 -3.83 -15.82
N ASP A 103 -5.51 -4.94 -16.52
CA ASP A 103 -5.26 -4.98 -17.97
C ASP A 103 -6.53 -5.31 -18.76
N ASN A 104 -7.63 -5.59 -18.06
CA ASN A 104 -8.91 -5.90 -18.65
C ASN A 104 -9.52 -4.65 -19.32
N THR A 105 -9.99 -4.82 -20.55
CA THR A 105 -10.63 -3.77 -21.36
C THR A 105 -12.15 -3.92 -21.42
N PHE A 106 -12.69 -5.04 -20.94
CA PHE A 106 -14.11 -5.39 -20.96
C PHE A 106 -14.88 -4.85 -19.74
N VAL A 107 -14.20 -4.56 -18.63
CA VAL A 107 -14.82 -4.05 -17.41
C VAL A 107 -14.64 -2.54 -17.32
N SER A 108 -15.73 -1.83 -17.01
CA SER A 108 -15.69 -0.39 -16.79
C SER A 108 -14.92 -0.05 -15.50
N VAL A 109 -14.25 1.10 -15.47
CA VAL A 109 -13.54 1.56 -14.26
C VAL A 109 -14.52 1.79 -13.10
N GLU A 110 -15.75 2.19 -13.39
CA GLU A 110 -16.81 2.41 -12.40
C GLU A 110 -17.24 1.11 -11.72
N SER A 111 -17.52 0.06 -12.51
CA SER A 111 -17.84 -1.27 -11.99
C SER A 111 -16.69 -1.83 -11.13
N LEU A 112 -15.43 -1.61 -11.54
CA LEU A 112 -14.26 -2.01 -10.75
C LEU A 112 -14.19 -1.26 -9.40
N LEU A 113 -14.49 0.04 -9.38
CA LEU A 113 -14.51 0.83 -8.15
C LEU A 113 -15.63 0.37 -7.21
N ILE A 114 -16.83 0.15 -7.73
CA ILE A 114 -17.97 -0.40 -6.96
C ILE A 114 -17.59 -1.77 -6.40
N PHE A 115 -16.94 -2.62 -7.20
CA PHE A 115 -16.45 -3.91 -6.74
C PHE A 115 -15.39 -3.77 -5.65
N THR A 116 -14.41 -2.86 -5.79
CA THR A 116 -13.41 -2.62 -4.73
C THR A 116 -14.06 -2.15 -3.44
N TYR A 117 -15.07 -1.29 -3.53
CA TYR A 117 -15.85 -0.86 -2.38
C TYR A 117 -16.60 -2.04 -1.76
N GLY A 118 -17.29 -2.86 -2.56
CA GLY A 118 -18.04 -4.02 -2.09
C GLY A 118 -17.17 -5.09 -1.40
N VAL A 119 -15.97 -5.36 -1.94
CA VAL A 119 -15.01 -6.31 -1.36
C VAL A 119 -14.40 -5.79 -0.07
N THR A 120 -14.17 -4.48 0.04
CA THR A 120 -13.45 -3.91 1.18
C THR A 120 -14.38 -3.46 2.31
N SER A 121 -15.62 -3.10 1.98
CA SER A 121 -16.65 -2.68 2.94
C SER A 121 -17.45 -3.86 3.52
N ASP A 122 -17.03 -5.12 3.26
CA ASP A 122 -17.80 -6.32 3.62
C ASP A 122 -19.28 -6.21 3.16
N SER A 123 -19.56 -5.47 2.08
CA SER A 123 -20.92 -5.04 1.73
C SER A 123 -21.57 -5.88 0.64
N ILE A 124 -20.91 -6.94 0.18
CA ILE A 124 -21.52 -7.93 -0.71
C ILE A 124 -22.13 -9.02 0.19
N PRO A 125 -23.47 -9.12 0.32
CA PRO A 125 -24.15 -10.13 1.13
C PRO A 125 -23.73 -11.57 0.82
N GLU A 126 -23.34 -11.84 -0.42
CA GLU A 126 -22.81 -13.14 -0.89
C GLU A 126 -21.37 -13.41 -0.39
N LEU A 127 -20.60 -12.36 -0.11
CA LEU A 127 -19.31 -12.42 0.56
C LEU A 127 -19.43 -12.22 2.09
N THR A 128 -20.58 -11.82 2.61
CA THR A 128 -20.94 -11.80 4.04
C THR A 128 -22.09 -12.72 4.38
N SER A 129 -22.01 -13.97 3.91
CA SER A 129 -22.44 -15.08 4.74
C SER A 129 -21.52 -15.24 5.98
N THR A 130 -21.11 -14.13 6.62
CA THR A 130 -21.23 -14.09 8.07
C THR A 130 -22.66 -14.49 8.33
N ILE A 131 -22.83 -15.75 8.72
CA ILE A 131 -23.93 -16.21 9.55
C ILE A 131 -24.33 -14.99 10.36
N LYS A 132 -25.45 -14.32 10.01
CA LYS A 132 -26.18 -13.56 11.00
C LYS A 132 -26.21 -14.55 12.14
N LYS A 133 -25.50 -14.29 13.23
CA LYS A 133 -25.95 -14.84 14.50
C LYS A 133 -27.40 -14.39 14.49
N GLN A 134 -28.32 -15.30 14.15
CA GLN A 134 -29.64 -15.20 14.70
C GLN A 134 -29.31 -15.06 16.16
N GLU A 135 -29.45 -13.83 16.68
CA GLU A 135 -29.57 -13.66 18.10
C GLU A 135 -30.75 -14.56 18.43
N LEU A 136 -30.43 -15.76 18.91
CA LEU A 136 -31.41 -16.71 19.36
C LEU A 136 -32.26 -15.89 20.31
N THR A 137 -33.53 -15.69 19.96
CA THR A 137 -34.48 -15.05 20.86
C THR A 137 -34.39 -15.76 22.22
N PRO A 138 -34.63 -15.08 23.34
CA PRO A 138 -34.47 -15.69 24.67
C PRO A 138 -35.21 -17.04 24.77
N THR A 139 -36.32 -17.19 24.05
CA THR A 139 -37.11 -18.42 23.88
C THR A 139 -36.41 -19.54 23.08
N GLN A 140 -35.54 -19.23 22.11
CA GLN A 140 -34.75 -20.22 21.38
C GLN A 140 -33.52 -20.70 22.16
N ARG A 141 -32.91 -19.84 22.99
CA ARG A 141 -31.82 -20.24 23.91
C ARG A 141 -32.30 -21.23 24.97
N GLU A 142 -33.50 -21.04 25.50
CA GLU A 142 -34.15 -21.98 26.42
C GLU A 142 -34.49 -23.34 25.79
N LYS A 143 -34.88 -23.36 24.50
CA LYS A 143 -35.15 -24.62 23.78
C LYS A 143 -33.88 -25.42 23.49
N LEU A 144 -32.76 -24.74 23.27
CA LEU A 144 -31.44 -25.37 23.07
C LEU A 144 -30.83 -25.87 24.38
N SER A 145 -31.04 -25.20 25.52
CA SER A 145 -30.58 -25.69 26.82
C SER A 145 -31.39 -26.89 27.34
N ARG A 146 -32.65 -27.04 26.89
CA ARG A 146 -33.52 -28.20 27.19
C ARG A 146 -33.31 -29.40 26.26
N ARG A 147 -32.49 -29.30 25.20
CA ARG A 147 -32.10 -30.47 24.42
C ARG A 147 -31.22 -31.36 25.28
N GLN A 148 -31.79 -32.45 25.78
CA GLN A 148 -31.01 -33.52 26.41
C GLN A 148 -29.92 -33.96 25.45
N VAL A 149 -28.69 -34.09 25.96
CA VAL A 149 -27.55 -34.63 25.23
C VAL A 149 -27.91 -36.06 24.83
N ASP A 150 -27.74 -36.41 23.55
CA ASP A 150 -27.98 -37.78 23.05
C ASP A 150 -27.16 -38.78 23.88
N THR A 151 -27.83 -39.48 24.79
CA THR A 151 -27.28 -40.61 25.54
C THR A 151 -27.28 -41.83 24.63
N PHE A 152 -26.46 -41.83 23.58
CA PHE A 152 -26.17 -43.02 22.80
C PHE A 152 -24.90 -43.70 23.32
N ILE A 153 -25.00 -45.01 23.49
CA ILE A 153 -24.07 -45.99 24.11
C ILE A 153 -22.71 -46.12 23.37
N ILE A 154 -22.45 -45.29 22.37
CA ILE A 154 -21.17 -45.28 21.64
C ILE A 154 -20.35 -44.09 22.14
N PRO A 155 -19.22 -44.31 22.84
CA PRO A 155 -18.32 -43.21 23.17
C PRO A 155 -17.83 -42.55 21.88
N ALA A 156 -17.86 -41.22 21.83
CA ALA A 156 -17.20 -40.49 20.75
C ALA A 156 -15.75 -40.95 20.64
N ALA A 157 -15.25 -41.13 19.41
CA ALA A 157 -13.88 -41.56 19.15
C ALA A 157 -12.88 -40.81 20.05
N PRO A 158 -11.94 -41.50 20.72
CA PRO A 158 -11.11 -40.91 21.75
C PRO A 158 -10.36 -39.71 21.17
N ARG A 159 -10.72 -38.52 21.65
CA ARG A 159 -10.07 -37.26 21.27
C ARG A 159 -8.66 -37.29 21.83
N THR A 160 -7.68 -37.62 20.98
CA THR A 160 -6.26 -37.44 21.29
C THR A 160 -6.03 -35.99 21.73
N ARG A 161 -5.06 -35.76 22.64
CA ARG A 161 -4.76 -34.40 23.16
C ARG A 161 -4.56 -33.36 22.04
N TYR A 162 -4.08 -33.79 20.87
CA TYR A 162 -3.98 -32.96 19.66
C TYR A 162 -5.35 -32.52 19.11
N GLY A 163 -6.36 -33.40 19.09
CA GLY A 163 -7.71 -33.08 18.62
C GLY A 163 -8.49 -32.12 19.54
N ALA A 164 -8.19 -32.13 20.83
CA ALA A 164 -8.76 -31.18 21.80
C ALA A 164 -8.16 -29.77 21.67
N ILE A 165 -6.90 -29.66 21.27
CA ILE A 165 -6.23 -28.38 21.00
C ILE A 165 -6.71 -27.78 19.67
N THR A 166 -6.95 -28.60 18.65
CA THR A 166 -7.51 -28.12 17.36
C THR A 166 -8.98 -27.74 17.44
N ALA A 167 -9.75 -28.33 18.36
CA ALA A 167 -11.16 -27.98 18.57
C ALA A 167 -11.36 -26.77 19.51
N THR A 168 -10.38 -26.48 20.39
CA THR A 168 -10.40 -25.30 21.28
C THR A 168 -9.73 -24.06 20.69
N ALA A 169 -9.10 -24.19 19.52
CA ALA A 169 -8.77 -23.04 18.69
C ALA A 169 -10.09 -22.39 18.25
N LYS A 170 -10.58 -21.43 19.07
CA LYS A 170 -11.71 -20.56 18.74
C LYS A 170 -11.47 -20.01 17.34
N VAL A 171 -12.18 -20.58 16.38
CA VAL A 171 -12.04 -20.33 14.95
C VAL A 171 -12.47 -18.88 14.73
N SER A 172 -11.51 -17.98 14.69
CA SER A 172 -11.76 -16.62 14.25
C SER A 172 -11.85 -16.65 12.73
N THR A 173 -13.07 -16.74 12.22
CA THR A 173 -13.41 -16.41 10.82
C THR A 173 -12.87 -15.04 10.40
N ASN A 174 -12.53 -14.20 11.37
CA ASN A 174 -11.94 -12.88 11.22
C ASN A 174 -10.42 -12.89 10.96
N THR A 175 -9.72 -14.02 11.18
CA THR A 175 -8.26 -14.04 11.09
C THR A 175 -7.76 -13.86 9.67
N ASN A 176 -8.51 -14.31 8.65
CA ASN A 176 -8.09 -14.20 7.25
C ASN A 176 -8.81 -13.09 6.46
N ALA A 177 -9.83 -12.44 7.04
CA ALA A 177 -10.61 -11.40 6.37
C ALA A 177 -9.73 -10.24 5.85
N HIS A 178 -8.64 -9.94 6.55
CA HIS A 178 -7.66 -8.94 6.16
C HIS A 178 -7.04 -9.15 4.76
N ILE A 179 -7.03 -10.39 4.25
CA ILE A 179 -6.46 -10.72 2.92
C ILE A 179 -7.41 -10.26 1.80
N LEU A 180 -8.72 -10.33 2.03
CA LEU A 180 -9.71 -9.82 1.07
C LEU A 180 -9.69 -8.29 1.05
N VAL A 181 -9.59 -7.66 2.22
CA VAL A 181 -9.39 -6.20 2.35
C VAL A 181 -8.09 -5.78 1.66
N GLU A 182 -6.99 -6.52 1.87
CA GLU A 182 -5.71 -6.29 1.20
C GLU A 182 -5.86 -6.41 -0.33
N PHE A 183 -6.59 -7.40 -0.84
CA PHE A 183 -6.88 -7.54 -2.27
C PHE A 183 -7.66 -6.34 -2.82
N GLY A 184 -8.74 -5.92 -2.17
CA GLY A 184 -9.55 -4.77 -2.58
C GLY A 184 -8.71 -3.48 -2.63
N LEU A 185 -7.90 -3.23 -1.61
CA LEU A 185 -6.98 -2.09 -1.58
C LEU A 185 -5.85 -2.19 -2.61
N ARG A 186 -5.36 -3.39 -2.93
CA ARG A 186 -4.31 -3.59 -3.95
C ARG A 186 -4.87 -3.29 -5.34
N LEU A 187 -6.09 -3.72 -5.60
CA LEU A 187 -6.81 -3.39 -6.83
C LEU A 187 -6.99 -1.88 -6.94
N PHE A 188 -7.48 -1.23 -5.88
CA PHE A 188 -7.62 0.21 -5.82
C PHE A 188 -6.30 0.97 -6.03
N HIS A 189 -5.21 0.54 -5.37
CA HIS A 189 -3.88 1.12 -5.56
C HIS A 189 -3.40 1.03 -7.01
N THR A 190 -3.61 -0.12 -7.65
CA THR A 190 -3.16 -0.36 -9.02
C THR A 190 -3.94 0.47 -10.03
N LEU A 191 -5.25 0.64 -9.82
CA LEU A 191 -6.10 1.54 -10.60
C LEU A 191 -5.65 3.00 -10.48
N LEU A 192 -5.31 3.46 -9.27
CA LEU A 192 -4.75 4.80 -9.02
C LEU A 192 -3.41 4.99 -9.74
N LYS A 193 -2.52 4.00 -9.65
CA LYS A 193 -1.17 4.06 -10.24
C LYS A 193 -1.18 4.13 -11.77
N LYS A 194 -2.13 3.46 -12.44
CA LYS A 194 -2.25 3.49 -13.91
C LYS A 194 -2.95 4.76 -14.44
N GLU A 195 -3.26 5.72 -13.59
CA GLU A 195 -3.91 7.01 -13.94
C GLU A 195 -5.25 6.87 -14.69
N ARG A 196 -5.88 5.69 -14.70
CA ARG A 196 -7.22 5.47 -15.29
C ARG A 196 -8.30 6.35 -14.66
N LEU A 197 -8.04 6.82 -13.44
CA LEU A 197 -8.89 7.70 -12.64
C LEU A 197 -8.70 9.19 -12.92
N ARG A 198 -7.72 9.61 -13.74
CA ARG A 198 -7.51 11.03 -14.10
C ARG A 198 -8.45 11.52 -15.21
N SER A 199 -8.95 10.61 -16.04
CA SER A 199 -9.69 10.95 -17.27
C SER A 199 -11.20 11.11 -17.09
N GLY A 200 -11.76 10.87 -15.89
CA GLY A 200 -13.20 10.98 -15.63
C GLY A 200 -13.51 11.45 -14.20
N ASP A 201 -14.75 11.91 -13.99
CA ASP A 201 -15.25 12.43 -12.71
C ASP A 201 -15.52 11.33 -11.67
N TYR A 202 -14.53 10.48 -11.42
CA TYR A 202 -14.63 9.36 -10.46
C TYR A 202 -14.55 9.79 -8.99
N ARG A 203 -14.54 11.10 -8.71
CA ARG A 203 -14.45 11.67 -7.37
C ARG A 203 -15.56 11.15 -6.44
N GLY A 204 -16.77 10.97 -6.97
CA GLY A 204 -17.92 10.44 -6.21
C GLY A 204 -17.80 8.98 -5.80
N PHE A 205 -17.06 8.14 -6.54
CA PHE A 205 -16.84 6.73 -6.20
C PHE A 205 -15.66 6.53 -5.25
N VAL A 206 -14.69 7.46 -5.25
CA VAL A 206 -13.52 7.41 -4.36
C VAL A 206 -13.85 7.96 -2.98
N ASP A 207 -14.75 8.94 -2.87
CA ASP A 207 -15.08 9.60 -1.60
C ASP A 207 -15.53 8.62 -0.49
N PRO A 208 -16.41 7.62 -0.74
CA PRO A 208 -16.81 6.63 0.26
C PRO A 208 -15.69 5.67 0.69
N LEU A 209 -14.63 5.53 -0.10
CA LEU A 209 -13.48 4.67 0.23
C LEU A 209 -12.55 5.32 1.25
N VAL A 210 -12.54 6.66 1.35
CA VAL A 210 -11.68 7.42 2.26
C VAL A 210 -11.87 7.03 3.74
N PRO A 211 -13.08 7.07 4.32
CA PRO A 211 -13.28 6.71 5.72
C PRO A 211 -12.93 5.24 5.99
N MET A 212 -13.11 4.34 5.01
CA MET A 212 -12.72 2.94 5.16
C MET A 212 -11.20 2.79 5.21
N ILE A 213 -10.45 3.49 4.35
CA ILE A 213 -8.97 3.49 4.38
C ILE A 213 -8.48 3.98 5.75
N THR A 214 -9.11 5.01 6.32
CA THR A 214 -8.78 5.51 7.67
C THR A 214 -9.02 4.46 8.75
N ASN A 215 -10.12 3.70 8.68
CA ASN A 215 -10.39 2.60 9.60
C ASN A 215 -9.36 1.46 9.44
N CYS A 216 -9.01 1.12 8.21
CA CYS A 216 -7.99 0.10 7.92
C CYS A 216 -6.57 0.51 8.35
N LEU A 217 -6.29 1.81 8.45
CA LEU A 217 -5.00 2.32 8.94
C LEU A 217 -4.75 1.97 10.41
N ASN A 218 -5.81 1.87 11.21
CA ASN A 218 -5.74 1.52 12.64
C ASN A 218 -5.64 0.00 12.87
N ALA A 219 -5.71 -0.82 11.83
CA ALA A 219 -5.59 -2.28 11.95
C ALA A 219 -4.16 -2.69 12.34
N PRO A 220 -3.99 -3.82 13.08
CA PRO A 220 -2.68 -4.23 13.60
C PRO A 220 -1.69 -4.73 12.54
N GLN A 221 -2.12 -4.89 11.28
CA GLN A 221 -1.30 -5.52 10.25
C GLN A 221 -0.50 -4.52 9.42
N VAL A 222 0.82 -4.66 9.45
CA VAL A 222 1.80 -3.78 8.78
C VAL A 222 1.61 -3.73 7.26
N LYS A 223 1.33 -4.87 6.61
CA LYS A 223 1.15 -4.95 5.14
C LYS A 223 -0.10 -4.20 4.67
N LEU A 224 -1.20 -4.38 5.40
CA LEU A 224 -2.45 -3.67 5.15
C LEU A 224 -2.27 -2.17 5.36
N ALA A 225 -1.66 -1.76 6.47
CA ALA A 225 -1.37 -0.36 6.76
C ALA A 225 -0.49 0.29 5.68
N THR A 226 0.57 -0.40 5.22
CA THR A 226 1.46 0.09 4.15
C THR A 226 0.68 0.38 2.87
N LEU A 227 -0.21 -0.52 2.49
CA LEU A 227 -1.03 -0.38 1.30
C LEU A 227 -2.07 0.74 1.43
N CYS A 228 -2.73 0.87 2.59
CA CYS A 228 -3.62 1.99 2.90
C CYS A 228 -2.91 3.33 2.72
N ILE A 229 -1.69 3.45 3.25
CA ILE A 229 -0.88 4.68 3.19
C ILE A 229 -0.45 4.99 1.74
N GLN A 230 -0.12 3.95 0.97
CA GLN A 230 0.18 4.09 -0.46
C GLN A 230 -1.04 4.58 -1.25
N CYS A 231 -2.24 4.05 -1.00
CA CYS A 231 -3.49 4.53 -1.58
C CYS A 231 -3.76 5.99 -1.17
N LEU A 232 -3.61 6.29 0.12
CA LEU A 232 -3.80 7.63 0.67
C LEU A 232 -2.88 8.66 -0.01
N SER A 233 -1.62 8.31 -0.27
CA SER A 233 -0.66 9.19 -0.98
C SER A 233 -1.12 9.63 -2.38
N TRP A 234 -2.01 8.86 -3.02
CA TRP A 234 -2.61 9.24 -4.30
C TRP A 234 -3.91 10.01 -4.09
N VAL A 235 -4.76 9.54 -3.18
CA VAL A 235 -6.07 10.13 -2.88
C VAL A 235 -5.93 11.56 -2.32
N LEU A 236 -4.89 11.83 -1.51
CA LEU A 236 -4.59 13.17 -0.99
C LEU A 236 -4.32 14.21 -2.10
N LYS A 237 -3.96 13.80 -3.31
CA LYS A 237 -3.77 14.70 -4.45
C LYS A 237 -5.08 15.12 -5.14
N MET A 238 -6.19 14.44 -4.84
CA MET A 238 -7.46 14.60 -5.57
C MET A 238 -8.43 15.60 -4.91
N ASP A 239 -8.06 16.21 -3.77
CA ASP A 239 -8.85 17.21 -3.03
C ASP A 239 -10.35 16.84 -2.90
N LEU A 240 -10.65 15.80 -2.12
CA LEU A 240 -12.02 15.32 -1.88
C LEU A 240 -12.62 15.88 -0.57
N PRO A 241 -13.95 16.04 -0.47
CA PRO A 241 -14.62 16.53 0.74
C PRO A 241 -14.45 15.57 1.93
N SER A 242 -14.53 14.25 1.74
CA SER A 242 -14.32 13.30 2.84
C SER A 242 -12.87 13.27 3.33
N ILE A 243 -11.90 13.68 2.50
CA ILE A 243 -10.53 13.89 2.96
C ILE A 243 -10.52 15.04 3.94
N ARG A 244 -11.11 16.20 3.59
CA ARG A 244 -11.17 17.40 4.44
C ARG A 244 -11.74 17.12 5.83
N ALA A 245 -12.78 16.28 5.92
CA ALA A 245 -13.40 15.90 7.18
C ALA A 245 -12.53 14.93 8.02
N ASN A 246 -11.72 14.09 7.38
CA ASN A 246 -10.91 13.06 8.04
C ASN A 246 -9.42 13.40 8.17
N VAL A 247 -8.97 14.58 7.70
CA VAL A 247 -7.53 14.93 7.67
C VAL A 247 -6.89 14.84 9.04
N ASP A 248 -7.56 15.32 10.10
CA ASP A 248 -6.99 15.36 11.45
C ASP A 248 -6.80 13.96 12.04
N SER A 249 -7.73 13.04 11.76
CA SER A 249 -7.61 11.63 12.15
C SER A 249 -6.49 10.95 11.36
N ILE A 250 -6.43 11.19 10.06
CA ILE A 250 -5.40 10.64 9.18
C ILE A 250 -4.01 11.14 9.59
N SER A 251 -3.84 12.45 9.84
CA SER A 251 -2.56 13.03 10.23
C SER A 251 -2.11 12.46 11.58
N SER A 252 -3.01 12.39 12.57
CA SER A 252 -2.73 11.79 13.88
C SER A 252 -2.29 10.33 13.77
N SER A 253 -2.99 9.52 12.96
CA SER A 253 -2.61 8.12 12.72
C SER A 253 -1.27 8.00 11.98
N LEU A 254 -0.98 8.84 10.99
CA LEU A 254 0.31 8.84 10.29
C LEU A 254 1.47 9.20 11.23
N PHE A 255 1.31 10.23 12.07
CA PHE A 255 2.32 10.61 13.05
C PHE A 255 2.49 9.53 14.13
N ALA A 256 1.41 8.90 14.60
CA ALA A 256 1.49 7.77 15.53
C ALA A 256 2.27 6.58 14.93
N LEU A 257 2.08 6.29 13.64
CA LEU A 257 2.83 5.26 12.93
C LEU A 257 4.31 5.65 12.78
N LEU A 258 4.62 6.91 12.46
CA LEU A 258 6.01 7.39 12.44
C LEU A 258 6.65 7.27 13.82
N HIS A 259 6.02 7.74 14.89
CA HIS A 259 6.57 7.62 16.23
C HIS A 259 6.83 6.17 16.66
N LYS A 260 5.93 5.25 16.29
CA LYS A 260 6.04 3.83 16.67
C LYS A 260 7.10 3.07 15.87
N TYR A 261 7.26 3.38 14.58
CA TYR A 261 8.09 2.58 13.66
C TYR A 261 9.34 3.29 13.14
N ALA A 262 9.46 4.61 13.29
CA ALA A 262 10.64 5.39 12.86
C ALA A 262 11.80 5.35 13.86
N VAL A 263 11.65 4.67 15.00
CA VAL A 263 12.75 4.47 15.96
C VAL A 263 13.81 3.55 15.36
N ALA A 264 15.08 4.00 15.43
CA ALA A 264 16.24 3.28 14.94
C ALA A 264 16.29 1.85 15.50
N GLY A 265 16.21 0.85 14.61
CA GLY A 265 16.27 -0.58 14.95
C GLY A 265 15.03 -1.38 14.56
N LEU A 266 13.85 -0.75 14.43
CA LEU A 266 12.60 -1.42 14.01
C LEU A 266 12.36 -1.38 12.49
N SER A 267 13.18 -0.64 11.75
CA SER A 267 13.09 -0.41 10.30
C SER A 267 13.69 -1.53 9.44
N LYS A 268 13.55 -2.81 9.83
CA LYS A 268 14.02 -3.95 9.03
C LYS A 268 12.85 -4.71 8.42
N GLY A 269 12.92 -5.00 7.12
CA GLY A 269 11.91 -5.77 6.38
C GLY A 269 10.63 -4.99 6.07
N ASP A 270 9.47 -5.60 6.29
CA ASP A 270 8.15 -5.02 5.99
C ASP A 270 7.90 -3.66 6.70
N ASN A 271 8.49 -3.47 7.88
CA ASN A 271 8.41 -2.22 8.63
C ASN A 271 9.14 -1.06 7.93
N PHE A 272 10.20 -1.34 7.18
CA PHE A 272 10.90 -0.33 6.38
C PHE A 272 9.97 0.22 5.29
N SER A 273 9.28 -0.67 4.59
CA SER A 273 8.32 -0.29 3.55
C SER A 273 7.18 0.54 4.12
N LEU A 274 6.72 0.22 5.34
CA LEU A 274 5.73 1.03 6.05
C LEU A 274 6.26 2.45 6.29
N VAL A 275 7.42 2.59 6.93
CA VAL A 275 8.00 3.91 7.27
C VAL A 275 8.22 4.77 6.01
N VAL A 276 8.78 4.18 4.95
CA VAL A 276 8.99 4.87 3.66
C VAL A 276 7.66 5.31 3.04
N ALA A 277 6.63 4.46 3.08
CA ALA A 277 5.30 4.83 2.60
C ALA A 277 4.68 5.96 3.45
N THR A 278 4.83 5.90 4.78
CA THR A 278 4.34 6.93 5.70
C THR A 278 5.02 8.27 5.47
N PHE A 279 6.35 8.31 5.30
CA PHE A 279 7.06 9.54 4.95
C PHE A 279 6.60 10.12 3.61
N LYS A 280 6.35 9.29 2.61
CA LYS A 280 5.79 9.74 1.32
C LYS A 280 4.39 10.31 1.48
N ALA A 281 3.53 9.66 2.25
CA ALA A 281 2.17 10.15 2.51
C ALA A 281 2.20 11.48 3.27
N VAL A 282 3.04 11.62 4.29
CA VAL A 282 3.24 12.88 5.01
C VAL A 282 3.80 13.96 4.10
N THR A 283 4.74 13.64 3.22
CA THR A 283 5.28 14.58 2.22
C THR A 283 4.17 15.10 1.30
N VAL A 284 3.28 14.22 0.83
CA VAL A 284 2.11 14.58 0.01
C VAL A 284 1.13 15.42 0.83
N LEU A 285 0.88 15.05 2.09
CA LEU A 285 0.00 15.80 2.98
C LEU A 285 0.52 17.23 3.20
N VAL A 286 1.83 17.39 3.44
CA VAL A 286 2.47 18.71 3.58
C VAL A 286 2.31 19.52 2.30
N ARG A 287 2.57 18.91 1.13
CA ARG A 287 2.61 19.62 -0.16
C ARG A 287 1.21 20.00 -0.68
N ASP A 288 0.28 19.06 -0.67
CA ASP A 288 -0.97 19.15 -1.44
C ASP A 288 -2.14 19.59 -0.54
N VAL A 289 -2.15 19.23 0.75
CA VAL A 289 -3.25 19.59 1.67
C VAL A 289 -3.02 20.97 2.29
N LYS A 290 -3.54 22.00 1.63
CA LYS A 290 -3.53 23.40 2.12
C LYS A 290 -4.49 23.66 3.29
N SER A 291 -5.42 22.74 3.55
CA SER A 291 -6.55 22.95 4.46
C SER A 291 -6.24 22.62 5.93
N HIS A 292 -5.15 21.91 6.21
CA HIS A 292 -4.73 21.53 7.56
C HIS A 292 -3.41 22.21 7.89
N ASN A 293 -3.36 22.90 9.03
CA ASN A 293 -2.14 23.49 9.55
C ASN A 293 -1.42 22.47 10.43
N ILE A 294 -0.22 22.07 10.00
CA ILE A 294 0.65 21.20 10.78
C ILE A 294 1.19 22.01 11.97
N SER A 295 1.15 21.43 13.16
CA SER A 295 1.67 22.08 14.37
C SER A 295 3.20 22.27 14.27
N GLU A 296 3.72 23.33 14.90
CA GLU A 296 5.15 23.63 14.93
C GLU A 296 5.96 22.46 15.53
N ASP A 297 5.45 21.81 16.58
CA ASP A 297 6.10 20.66 17.22
C ASP A 297 6.14 19.41 16.32
N GLN A 298 5.07 19.20 15.54
CA GLN A 298 5.03 18.12 14.55
C GLN A 298 6.04 18.36 13.43
N LEU A 299 6.19 19.62 13.01
CA LEU A 299 7.18 20.01 12.00
C LEU A 299 8.61 19.86 12.51
N LYS A 300 8.90 20.24 13.77
CA LYS A 300 10.20 20.00 14.42
C LYS A 300 10.54 18.51 14.46
N THR A 301 9.58 17.68 14.88
CA THR A 301 9.74 16.22 14.90
C THR A 301 10.03 15.67 13.50
N LEU A 302 9.32 16.18 12.49
CA LEU A 302 9.48 15.77 11.10
C LEU A 302 10.84 16.17 10.52
N LEU A 303 11.36 17.34 10.88
CA LEU A 303 12.71 17.79 10.53
C LEU A 303 13.79 16.93 11.19
N LEU A 304 13.61 16.55 12.46
CA LEU A 304 14.52 15.65 13.16
C LEU A 304 14.58 14.28 12.46
N TYR A 305 13.43 13.74 12.04
CA TYR A 305 13.41 12.51 11.26
C TYR A 305 14.06 12.66 9.89
N ALA A 306 13.82 13.76 9.19
CA ALA A 306 14.45 14.03 7.90
C ALA A 306 15.98 14.11 8.05
N GLU A 307 16.47 14.72 9.12
CA GLU A 307 17.90 14.80 9.43
C GLU A 307 18.53 13.40 9.61
N GLN A 308 17.87 12.53 10.38
CA GLN A 308 18.30 11.14 10.57
C GLN A 308 18.30 10.36 9.24
N ASP A 309 17.24 10.51 8.44
CA ASP A 309 17.09 9.81 7.16
C ASP A 309 18.05 10.31 6.08
N ILE A 310 18.53 11.56 6.16
CA ILE A 310 19.57 12.11 5.27
C ILE A 310 20.90 11.37 5.43
N HIS A 311 21.17 10.80 6.60
CA HIS A 311 22.41 10.06 6.86
C HIS A 311 22.30 8.60 6.44
N ASP A 312 21.10 8.11 6.12
CA ASP A 312 20.83 6.74 5.69
C ASP A 312 20.65 6.67 4.16
N HIS A 313 21.59 6.02 3.48
CA HIS A 313 21.58 5.84 2.01
C HIS A 313 20.29 5.24 1.46
N SER A 314 19.56 4.45 2.24
CA SER A 314 18.31 3.83 1.80
C SER A 314 17.09 4.77 1.90
N ARG A 315 17.14 5.78 2.79
CA ARG A 315 16.02 6.69 3.11
C ARG A 315 16.26 8.15 2.68
N GLN A 316 17.45 8.47 2.21
CA GLN A 316 17.81 9.80 1.69
C GLN A 316 16.79 10.37 0.69
N ALA A 317 16.31 9.56 -0.26
CA ALA A 317 15.36 10.02 -1.28
C ALA A 317 14.03 10.51 -0.70
N THR A 318 13.50 9.85 0.34
CA THR A 318 12.28 10.27 1.02
C THR A 318 12.50 11.54 1.85
N ALA A 319 13.65 11.66 2.50
CA ALA A 319 14.00 12.87 3.26
C ALA A 319 14.12 14.11 2.38
N PHE A 320 14.79 14.00 1.22
CA PHE A 320 14.87 15.13 0.29
C PHE A 320 13.50 15.52 -0.29
N SER A 321 12.64 14.53 -0.57
CA SER A 321 11.28 14.79 -1.06
C SER A 321 10.46 15.57 -0.02
N LEU A 322 10.61 15.20 1.25
CA LEU A 322 9.97 15.87 2.38
C LEU A 322 10.48 17.30 2.55
N LEU A 323 11.80 17.52 2.53
CA LEU A 323 12.37 18.87 2.62
C LEU A 323 11.90 19.78 1.47
N LYS A 324 11.85 19.28 0.23
CA LYS A 324 11.28 20.02 -0.90
C LYS A 324 9.82 20.39 -0.68
N ALA A 325 9.02 19.49 -0.11
CA ALA A 325 7.62 19.77 0.20
C ALA A 325 7.47 20.88 1.26
N ILE A 326 8.26 20.81 2.34
CA ILE A 326 8.28 21.85 3.40
C ILE A 326 8.66 23.21 2.81
N LEU A 327 9.70 23.26 1.98
CA LEU A 327 10.16 24.48 1.30
C LEU A 327 9.10 25.04 0.34
N SER A 328 8.47 24.19 -0.47
CA SER A 328 7.43 24.60 -1.42
C SER A 328 6.22 25.25 -0.75
N ARG A 329 5.94 24.85 0.50
CA ARG A 329 4.86 25.42 1.31
C ARG A 329 5.30 26.65 2.12
N LYS A 330 6.57 27.03 2.07
CA LYS A 330 7.16 28.17 2.78
C LYS A 330 6.93 28.13 4.29
N LEU A 331 7.02 26.95 4.89
CA LEU A 331 6.94 26.78 6.34
C LEU A 331 8.25 27.25 6.98
N VAL A 332 8.17 28.28 7.82
CA VAL A 332 9.34 28.92 8.44
C VAL A 332 9.52 28.39 9.86
N VAL A 333 10.67 27.76 10.12
CA VAL A 333 11.01 27.12 11.40
C VAL A 333 12.52 27.31 11.67
N PRO A 334 12.96 27.67 12.89
CA PRO A 334 14.36 27.99 13.15
C PRO A 334 15.33 26.83 12.88
N GLU A 335 14.90 25.59 13.16
CA GLU A 335 15.67 24.35 12.97
C GLU A 335 15.99 24.08 11.49
N MET A 336 15.22 24.62 10.55
CA MET A 336 15.43 24.43 9.11
C MET A 336 16.82 24.91 8.66
N GLY A 337 17.34 25.98 9.26
CA GLY A 337 18.67 26.50 8.92
C GLY A 337 19.79 25.51 9.22
N GLU A 338 19.69 24.75 10.32
CA GLU A 338 20.69 23.76 10.71
C GLU A 338 20.66 22.54 9.79
N VAL A 339 19.46 22.04 9.47
CA VAL A 339 19.27 20.93 8.52
C VAL A 339 19.80 21.31 7.13
N MET A 340 19.54 22.53 6.67
CA MET A 340 20.02 23.01 5.36
C MET A 340 21.54 23.17 5.30
N ASN A 341 22.20 23.54 6.41
CA ASN A 341 23.66 23.52 6.47
C ASN A 341 24.22 22.11 6.26
N LYS A 342 23.59 21.09 6.87
CA LYS A 342 23.97 19.68 6.67
C LYS A 342 23.74 19.22 5.23
N VAL A 343 22.61 19.61 4.63
CA VAL A 343 22.32 19.34 3.21
C VAL A 343 23.33 20.01 2.28
N ALA A 344 23.75 21.25 2.59
CA ALA A 344 24.76 21.97 1.83
C ALA A 344 26.12 21.24 1.87
N VAL A 345 26.55 20.80 3.06
CA VAL A 345 27.77 19.98 3.21
C VAL A 345 27.63 18.67 2.43
N LEU A 346 26.50 17.98 2.55
CA LEU A 346 26.25 16.71 1.87
C LEU A 346 26.27 16.84 0.33
N SER A 347 25.88 18.00 -0.21
CA SER A 347 25.95 18.28 -1.65
C SER A 347 27.39 18.25 -2.21
N VAL A 348 28.39 18.45 -1.34
CA VAL A 348 29.82 18.47 -1.69
C VAL A 348 30.49 17.16 -1.31
N THR A 349 30.21 16.63 -0.12
CA THR A 349 30.94 15.48 0.46
C THR A 349 30.43 14.12 0.01
N SER A 350 29.18 14.00 -0.46
CA SER A 350 28.61 12.69 -0.82
C SER A 350 29.33 12.05 -2.00
N GLU A 351 29.63 10.75 -1.94
CA GLU A 351 30.24 9.99 -3.04
C GLU A 351 29.25 9.72 -4.18
N LEU A 352 27.96 9.63 -3.88
CA LEU A 352 26.90 9.27 -4.82
C LEU A 352 26.41 10.50 -5.61
N GLY A 353 26.56 10.47 -6.93
CA GLY A 353 26.16 11.59 -7.80
C GLY A 353 24.68 11.97 -7.72
N HIS A 354 23.78 10.99 -7.60
CA HIS A 354 22.35 11.24 -7.47
C HIS A 354 21.98 11.91 -6.14
N VAL A 355 22.68 11.59 -5.05
CA VAL A 355 22.49 12.22 -3.73
C VAL A 355 22.95 13.68 -3.79
N ARG A 356 24.13 13.94 -4.38
CA ARG A 356 24.62 15.31 -4.61
C ARG A 356 23.60 16.12 -5.41
N MET A 357 23.08 15.58 -6.51
CA MET A 357 22.07 16.26 -7.33
C MET A 357 20.79 16.58 -6.54
N GLN A 358 20.26 15.64 -5.75
CA GLN A 358 19.07 15.89 -4.93
C GLN A 358 19.33 16.95 -3.84
N ALA A 359 20.48 16.88 -3.18
CA ALA A 359 20.89 17.86 -2.17
C ALA A 359 21.03 19.28 -2.78
N ARG A 360 21.64 19.40 -3.97
CA ARG A 360 21.72 20.67 -4.71
C ARG A 360 20.35 21.26 -4.99
N GLN A 361 19.41 20.44 -5.46
CA GLN A 361 18.05 20.90 -5.77
C GLN A 361 17.31 21.39 -4.53
N VAL A 362 17.43 20.68 -3.39
CA VAL A 362 16.81 21.09 -2.12
C VAL A 362 17.43 22.39 -1.62
N PHE A 363 18.77 22.47 -1.63
CA PHE A 363 19.49 23.65 -1.17
C PHE A 363 19.21 24.87 -2.05
N HIS A 364 19.14 24.68 -3.36
CA HIS A 364 18.75 25.73 -4.29
C HIS A 364 17.33 26.24 -4.01
N GLN A 365 16.37 25.33 -3.81
CA GLN A 365 15.01 25.69 -3.46
C GLN A 365 14.95 26.47 -2.13
N PHE A 366 15.76 26.09 -1.14
CA PHE A 366 15.88 26.82 0.12
C PHE A 366 16.41 28.24 -0.08
N LEU A 367 17.40 28.44 -0.96
CA LEU A 367 17.93 29.78 -1.25
C LEU A 367 16.87 30.71 -1.89
N MET A 368 15.91 30.15 -2.62
CA MET A 368 14.86 30.92 -3.32
C MET A 368 13.63 31.16 -2.47
N ASP A 369 13.12 30.10 -1.83
CA ASP A 369 11.79 30.12 -1.20
C ASP A 369 11.84 30.57 0.26
N TYR A 370 13.01 30.52 0.91
CA TYR A 370 13.15 30.76 2.35
C TYR A 370 13.64 32.18 2.68
N PRO A 371 13.06 32.86 3.69
CA PRO A 371 13.48 34.21 4.09
C PRO A 371 14.82 34.19 4.83
N LEU A 372 15.92 34.29 4.07
CA LEU A 372 17.29 34.15 4.58
C LEU A 372 17.90 35.45 5.11
N GLY A 373 17.46 36.60 4.60
CA GLY A 373 18.00 37.92 4.96
C GLY A 373 19.55 37.94 4.87
N LYS A 374 20.20 38.31 5.98
CA LYS A 374 21.67 38.38 6.07
C LYS A 374 22.38 37.01 6.07
N LYS A 375 21.65 35.89 6.21
CA LYS A 375 22.26 34.54 6.17
C LYS A 375 22.61 34.10 4.75
N LEU A 376 22.01 34.71 3.73
CA LEU A 376 22.29 34.40 2.33
C LEU A 376 23.77 34.59 1.99
N THR A 377 24.39 35.69 2.44
CA THR A 377 25.81 35.97 2.19
C THR A 377 26.71 34.92 2.83
N LYS A 378 26.34 34.37 3.99
CA LYS A 378 27.07 33.27 4.62
C LYS A 378 27.02 31.99 3.78
N HIS A 379 25.86 31.64 3.23
CA HIS A 379 25.69 30.48 2.38
C HIS A 379 26.44 30.62 1.03
N LEU A 380 26.42 31.82 0.44
CA LEU A 380 27.22 32.11 -0.76
C LEU A 380 28.72 32.06 -0.47
N GLY A 381 29.16 32.61 0.67
CA GLY A 381 30.55 32.50 1.12
C GLY A 381 31.00 31.05 1.35
N PHE A 382 30.11 30.20 1.86
CA PHE A 382 30.34 28.76 1.96
C PHE A 382 30.55 28.11 0.58
N LEU A 383 29.67 28.38 -0.40
CA LEU A 383 29.86 27.84 -1.75
C LEU A 383 31.20 28.26 -2.36
N MET A 384 31.60 29.52 -2.16
CA MET A 384 32.90 30.02 -2.65
C MET A 384 34.09 29.33 -1.98
N SER A 385 34.01 29.04 -0.67
CA SER A 385 35.08 28.30 0.02
C SER A 385 35.16 26.83 -0.45
N GLN A 386 34.02 26.22 -0.78
CA GLN A 386 33.98 24.84 -1.29
C GLN A 386 34.44 24.69 -2.74
N LEU A 387 34.69 25.77 -3.50
CA LEU A 387 35.37 25.68 -4.81
C LEU A 387 36.80 25.15 -4.68
N ASN A 388 37.44 25.38 -3.54
CA ASN A 388 38.78 24.87 -3.23
C ASN A 388 38.75 23.48 -2.56
N TYR A 389 37.61 22.78 -2.57
CA TYR A 389 37.50 21.45 -1.98
C TYR A 389 38.40 20.44 -2.70
N GLU A 390 38.95 19.48 -1.96
CA GLU A 390 40.00 18.55 -2.45
C GLU A 390 39.51 17.65 -3.59
N LEU A 391 38.28 17.13 -3.48
CA LEU A 391 37.72 16.17 -4.44
C LEU A 391 37.07 16.88 -5.65
N LYS A 392 37.48 16.47 -6.87
CA LYS A 392 36.90 16.91 -8.14
C LYS A 392 35.36 16.82 -8.20
N PRO A 393 34.70 15.70 -7.82
CA PRO A 393 33.23 15.61 -7.89
C PRO A 393 32.50 16.58 -6.95
N GLY A 394 33.14 16.97 -5.86
CA GLY A 394 32.61 18.00 -4.96
C GLY A 394 32.67 19.39 -5.59
N ARG A 395 33.82 19.75 -6.18
CA ARG A 395 33.99 21.03 -6.91
C ARG A 395 33.01 21.18 -8.07
N GLU A 396 32.81 20.11 -8.85
CA GLU A 396 31.82 20.07 -9.94
C GLU A 396 30.40 20.31 -9.43
N SER A 397 30.01 19.67 -8.31
CA SER A 397 28.72 19.90 -7.66
C SER A 397 28.52 21.36 -7.24
N VAL A 398 29.55 21.98 -6.67
CA VAL A 398 29.51 23.40 -6.28
C VAL A 398 29.36 24.31 -7.50
N LEU A 399 30.14 24.07 -8.57
CA LEU A 399 30.06 24.83 -9.81
C LEU A 399 28.67 24.73 -10.45
N GLU A 400 28.07 23.55 -10.50
CA GLU A 400 26.69 23.39 -10.98
C GLU A 400 25.68 24.15 -10.11
N THR A 401 25.87 24.16 -8.79
CA THR A 401 25.01 24.91 -7.86
C THR A 401 25.11 26.41 -8.12
N ILE A 402 26.33 26.93 -8.28
CA ILE A 402 26.59 28.33 -8.60
C ILE A 402 26.00 28.68 -9.97
N HIS A 403 26.22 27.84 -10.98
CA HIS A 403 25.64 28.03 -12.30
C HIS A 403 24.11 28.12 -12.22
N THR A 404 23.48 27.18 -11.49
CA THR A 404 22.03 27.21 -11.27
C THR A 404 21.60 28.52 -10.61
N ILE A 405 22.25 28.91 -9.52
CA ILE A 405 22.02 30.20 -8.83
C ILE A 405 22.10 31.39 -9.80
N VAL A 406 23.14 31.48 -10.61
CA VAL A 406 23.31 32.59 -11.57
C VAL A 406 22.18 32.60 -12.61
N THR A 407 21.72 31.43 -13.06
CA THR A 407 20.66 31.34 -14.07
C THR A 407 19.25 31.58 -13.53
N THR A 408 18.94 31.20 -12.29
CA THR A 408 17.58 31.29 -11.73
C THR A 408 17.36 32.41 -10.75
N PHE A 409 18.41 33.05 -10.20
CA PHE A 409 18.20 34.21 -9.33
C PHE A 409 17.50 35.31 -10.13
N PRO A 410 16.43 35.93 -9.58
CA PRO A 410 15.78 37.02 -10.27
C PRO A 410 16.82 38.12 -10.47
N LEU A 411 17.04 38.48 -11.73
CA LEU A 411 17.76 39.69 -12.06
C LEU A 411 16.98 40.82 -11.40
N VAL A 412 17.54 41.39 -10.34
CA VAL A 412 17.11 42.71 -9.91
C VAL A 412 17.35 43.57 -11.14
N ASN A 413 16.27 44.05 -11.76
CA ASN A 413 16.36 45.23 -12.60
C ASN A 413 16.92 46.31 -11.68
N LEU A 414 18.24 46.45 -11.73
CA LEU A 414 19.03 47.46 -11.04
C LEU A 414 18.53 48.84 -11.41
#